data_AF-A8QA92-F1
#
_entry.id   AF-A8QA92-F1
#
_cell.length_a   1.000
_cell.length_b   1.000
_cell.length_c   1.000
_cell.angle_alpha   90.00
_cell.angle_beta   90.00
_cell.angle_gamma   90.00
#
_symmetry.space_group_name_H-M   'P 1'
#
loop_
_entity.id
_entity.type
_entity.pdbx_description
1 polymer ?
#
loop_
_entity_poly.entity_id
_entity_poly.type
_entity_poly.pdbx_seq_one_letter_code
_entity_poly.pdbx_strand_id
1 'polypeptide(L)'
;MFRVPKDAAYMKKLGSNIASGGAAGASSLVFVYSLDYARTRLANDAKSAAKGGERQFNGLVDVYRKTIAVDGIMGLYRGFFPSVVGIIVYRGLYFGLYDSLKPVLLPGKLSENFLASFFLGWGVTTTAGLASYPLDTIRRRMMMTSGGGVAYKNMLHAASSIIAAEGVYSMFKGAGANILRGIAAAGTIAGYDKLQQVMFGKVYKGGSG
;
A
#
# COMPACT_ATOMS: atom_id res chain seq x y z
N MET A 1 18.03 5.90 -17.48
CA MET A 1 18.00 4.50 -17.02
C MET A 1 16.67 3.77 -17.24
N PHE A 2 15.50 4.44 -17.31
CA PHE A 2 14.18 3.79 -17.56
C PHE A 2 13.42 4.31 -18.79
N ARG A 3 14.08 5.03 -19.70
CA ARG A 3 13.43 5.66 -20.84
C ARG A 3 13.17 4.60 -21.93
N VAL A 4 11.95 4.09 -21.98
CA VAL A 4 11.52 3.14 -23.01
C VAL A 4 10.95 3.91 -24.21
N PRO A 5 11.35 3.59 -25.45
CA PRO A 5 10.77 4.17 -26.67
C PRO A 5 9.24 3.98 -26.74
N LYS A 6 8.53 4.93 -27.36
CA LYS A 6 7.05 4.89 -27.48
C LYS A 6 6.54 3.72 -28.33
N ASP A 7 7.44 3.08 -29.04
CA ASP A 7 7.33 2.02 -30.04
C ASP A 7 7.76 0.65 -29.48
N ALA A 8 8.23 0.58 -28.24
CA ALA A 8 8.62 -0.68 -27.61
C ALA A 8 7.41 -1.61 -27.34
N ALA A 9 7.68 -2.93 -27.41
CA ALA A 9 6.73 -3.98 -27.06
C ALA A 9 6.10 -3.76 -25.68
N TYR A 10 4.81 -4.06 -25.55
CA TYR A 10 4.01 -3.85 -24.34
C TYR A 10 4.70 -4.40 -23.08
N MET A 11 5.22 -5.63 -23.14
CA MET A 11 5.91 -6.27 -22.01
C MET A 11 7.17 -5.50 -21.55
N LYS A 12 7.86 -4.82 -22.48
CA LYS A 12 9.03 -3.99 -22.16
C LYS A 12 8.62 -2.68 -21.47
N LYS A 13 7.51 -2.07 -21.88
CA LYS A 13 6.94 -0.87 -21.23
C LYS A 13 6.40 -1.22 -19.83
N LEU A 14 5.62 -2.29 -19.73
CA LEU A 14 5.08 -2.78 -18.47
C LEU A 14 6.20 -3.13 -17.50
N GLY A 15 7.19 -3.92 -17.95
CA GLY A 15 8.36 -4.28 -17.15
C GLY A 15 9.16 -3.06 -16.67
N SER A 16 9.36 -2.06 -17.53
CA SER A 16 10.05 -0.82 -17.13
C SER A 16 9.24 0.01 -16.14
N ASN A 17 7.91 0.12 -16.30
CA ASN A 17 7.04 0.84 -15.37
C ASN A 17 6.99 0.15 -14.00
N ILE A 18 6.94 -1.18 -13.98
CA ILE A 18 6.99 -1.97 -12.75
C ILE A 18 8.38 -1.85 -12.10
N ALA A 19 9.47 -1.93 -12.86
CA ALA A 19 10.83 -1.83 -12.33
C ALA A 19 11.13 -0.43 -11.79
N SER A 20 10.85 0.62 -12.57
CA SER A 20 11.01 2.01 -12.13
C SER A 20 10.10 2.34 -10.95
N GLY A 21 8.85 1.87 -10.98
CA GLY A 21 7.91 2.00 -9.89
C GLY A 21 8.36 1.25 -8.63
N GLY A 22 8.86 0.03 -8.78
CA GLY A 22 9.39 -0.79 -7.69
C GLY A 22 10.62 -0.14 -7.07
N ALA A 23 11.57 0.33 -7.89
CA ALA A 23 12.78 1.01 -7.43
C ALA A 23 12.47 2.34 -6.73
N ALA A 24 11.58 3.16 -7.29
CA ALA A 24 11.13 4.40 -6.66
C ALA A 24 10.40 4.13 -5.34
N GLY A 25 9.53 3.11 -5.32
CA GLY A 25 8.82 2.67 -4.12
C GLY A 25 9.76 2.16 -3.03
N ALA A 26 10.71 1.30 -3.39
CA ALA A 26 11.71 0.78 -2.47
C ALA A 26 12.58 1.91 -1.90
N SER A 27 13.06 2.83 -2.74
CA SER A 27 13.87 3.98 -2.33
C SER A 27 13.10 4.90 -1.36
N SER A 28 11.83 5.18 -1.65
CA SER A 28 10.97 5.95 -0.74
C SER A 28 10.75 5.22 0.60
N LEU A 29 10.55 3.90 0.56
CA LEU A 29 10.41 3.11 1.77
C LEU A 29 11.70 3.14 2.61
N VAL A 30 12.90 3.19 2.04
CA VAL A 30 14.14 3.29 2.86
C VAL A 30 14.06 4.43 3.87
N PHE A 31 13.49 5.58 3.49
CA PHE A 31 13.36 6.75 4.36
C PHE A 31 12.08 6.74 5.21
N VAL A 32 10.95 6.32 4.64
CA VAL A 32 9.63 6.49 5.27
C VAL A 32 9.18 5.25 6.04
N TYR A 33 9.83 4.10 5.85
CA TYR A 33 9.37 2.83 6.42
C TYR A 33 9.39 2.81 7.95
N SER A 34 10.39 3.42 8.57
CA SER A 34 10.49 3.51 10.04
C SER A 34 9.32 4.29 10.65
N LEU A 35 8.86 5.34 9.97
CA LEU A 35 7.67 6.12 10.38
C LEU A 35 6.39 5.31 10.22
N ASP A 36 6.25 4.57 9.12
CA ASP A 36 5.10 3.69 8.90
C ASP A 36 5.05 2.55 9.94
N TYR A 37 6.21 1.99 10.27
CA TYR A 37 6.36 1.03 11.35
C TYR A 37 5.91 1.62 12.70
N ALA A 38 6.42 2.80 13.07
CA ALA A 38 6.07 3.43 14.35
C ALA A 38 4.58 3.79 14.43
N ARG A 39 4.01 4.32 13.34
CA ARG A 39 2.57 4.59 13.23
C ARG A 39 1.74 3.32 13.39
N THR A 40 2.14 2.22 12.75
CA THR A 40 1.43 0.94 12.80
C THR A 40 1.43 0.36 14.22
N ARG A 41 2.59 0.41 14.91
CA ARG A 41 2.71 0.00 16.32
C ARG A 41 1.80 0.82 17.22
N LEU A 42 1.83 2.15 17.11
CA LEU A 42 0.98 3.04 17.91
C LEU A 42 -0.51 2.83 17.66
N ALA A 43 -0.92 2.69 16.39
CA ALA A 43 -2.32 2.48 16.05
C ALA A 43 -2.85 1.16 16.63
N ASN A 44 -2.03 0.11 16.63
CA ASN A 44 -2.40 -1.17 17.20
C ASN A 44 -2.36 -1.16 18.74
N ASP A 45 -1.39 -0.48 19.33
CA ASP A 45 -1.32 -0.25 20.77
C ASP A 45 -2.55 0.52 21.29
N ALA A 46 -2.93 1.60 20.61
CA ALA A 46 -4.15 2.35 20.94
C ALA A 46 -5.41 1.48 20.85
N LYS A 47 -5.50 0.58 19.86
CA LYS A 47 -6.60 -0.39 19.74
C LYS A 47 -6.59 -1.43 20.86
N SER A 48 -5.41 -1.88 21.28
CA SER A 48 -5.27 -2.80 22.41
C SER A 48 -5.72 -2.13 23.71
N ALA A 49 -5.28 -0.90 23.94
CA ALA A 49 -5.64 -0.10 25.09
C ALA A 49 -7.15 0.19 25.17
N ALA A 50 -7.78 0.51 24.04
CA ALA A 50 -9.22 0.70 23.97
C ALA A 50 -10.04 -0.57 24.31
N LYS A 51 -9.43 -1.75 24.27
CA LYS A 51 -10.03 -3.04 24.65
C LYS A 51 -9.66 -3.49 26.07
N GLY A 52 -9.08 -2.60 26.88
CA GLY A 52 -8.66 -2.90 28.25
C GLY A 52 -7.24 -3.45 28.39
N GLY A 53 -6.44 -3.45 27.32
CA GLY A 53 -5.01 -3.78 27.41
C GLY A 53 -4.17 -2.62 27.97
N GLU A 54 -2.98 -2.91 28.48
CA GLU A 54 -2.05 -1.85 28.88
C GLU A 54 -1.38 -1.18 27.68
N ARG A 55 -1.17 0.14 27.78
CA ARG A 55 -0.45 0.94 26.77
C ARG A 55 1.02 0.56 26.75
N GLN A 56 1.50 0.06 25.62
CA GLN A 56 2.91 -0.29 25.41
C GLN A 56 3.77 0.93 25.06
N PHE A 57 3.19 1.98 24.46
CA PHE A 57 3.94 3.13 23.94
C PHE A 57 3.31 4.47 24.32
N ASN A 58 4.15 5.41 24.79
CA ASN A 58 3.73 6.77 25.15
C ASN A 58 3.72 7.74 23.95
N GLY A 59 4.30 7.36 22.81
CA GLY A 59 4.34 8.18 21.60
C GLY A 59 5.33 7.64 20.56
N LEU A 60 5.50 8.37 19.47
CA LEU A 60 6.39 7.96 18.36
C LEU A 60 7.82 7.74 18.84
N VAL A 61 8.39 8.71 19.57
CA VAL A 61 9.76 8.63 20.10
C VAL A 61 9.96 7.41 21.01
N ASP A 62 8.93 7.06 21.80
CA ASP A 62 8.98 5.90 22.68
C ASP A 62 8.98 4.58 21.90
N VAL A 63 8.25 4.49 20.78
CA VAL A 63 8.35 3.33 19.86
C VAL A 63 9.78 3.18 19.34
N TYR A 64 10.38 4.26 18.83
CA TYR A 64 11.75 4.20 18.31
C TYR A 64 12.73 3.74 19.39
N ARG A 65 12.68 4.36 20.58
CA ARG A 65 13.58 4.03 21.69
C ARG A 65 13.45 2.57 22.10
N LYS A 66 12.22 2.08 22.33
CA LYS A 66 11.97 0.71 22.78
C LYS A 66 12.31 -0.31 21.70
N THR A 67 11.95 -0.06 20.43
CA THR A 67 12.28 -0.98 19.34
C THR A 67 13.78 -1.07 19.10
N ILE A 68 14.51 0.06 19.10
CA ILE A 68 15.96 0.05 18.91
C ILE A 68 16.66 -0.66 20.08
N ALA A 69 16.19 -0.48 21.30
CA ALA A 69 16.76 -1.15 22.47
C ALA A 69 16.61 -2.68 22.44
N VAL A 70 15.51 -3.19 21.87
CA VAL A 70 15.22 -4.64 21.85
C VAL A 70 15.71 -5.32 20.57
N ASP A 71 15.40 -4.76 19.40
CA ASP A 71 15.62 -5.40 18.10
C ASP A 71 16.63 -4.64 17.22
N GLY A 72 17.22 -3.55 17.73
CA GLY A 72 18.12 -2.69 16.97
C GLY A 72 17.43 -1.92 15.84
N ILE A 73 18.24 -1.27 15.00
CA ILE A 73 17.75 -0.50 13.83
C ILE A 73 17.05 -1.42 12.82
N MET A 74 17.50 -2.67 12.69
CA MET A 74 16.89 -3.66 11.79
C MET A 74 15.45 -4.02 12.22
N GLY A 75 15.11 -3.88 13.50
CA GLY A 75 13.74 -4.03 14.01
C GLY A 75 12.74 -3.08 13.35
N LEU A 76 13.16 -1.83 13.08
CA LEU A 76 12.32 -0.81 12.43
C LEU A 76 11.99 -1.15 10.96
N TYR A 77 12.80 -2.00 10.33
CA TYR A 77 12.63 -2.42 8.93
C TYR A 77 12.02 -3.82 8.78
N ARG A 78 11.48 -4.41 9.86
CA ARG A 78 10.78 -5.71 9.78
C ARG A 78 9.56 -5.61 8.88
N GLY A 79 9.54 -6.44 7.84
CA GLY A 79 8.51 -6.45 6.81
C GLY A 79 8.83 -5.59 5.58
N PHE A 80 10.06 -5.06 5.45
CA PHE A 80 10.43 -4.26 4.29
C PHE A 80 10.32 -5.05 2.98
N PHE A 81 10.80 -6.29 2.96
CA PHE A 81 10.74 -7.16 1.77
C PHE A 81 9.30 -7.41 1.26
N PRO A 82 8.33 -7.88 2.08
CA PRO A 82 6.94 -8.04 1.61
C PRO A 82 6.32 -6.72 1.14
N SER A 83 6.82 -5.58 1.61
CA SER A 83 6.36 -4.26 1.16
C SER A 83 6.79 -3.96 -0.27
N VAL A 84 8.05 -4.23 -0.61
CA VAL A 84 8.57 -4.04 -1.97
C VAL A 84 7.87 -4.98 -2.95
N VAL A 85 7.74 -6.27 -2.58
CA VAL A 85 6.99 -7.25 -3.39
C VAL A 85 5.53 -6.81 -3.56
N GLY A 86 4.90 -6.32 -2.49
CA GLY A 86 3.54 -5.76 -2.52
C GLY A 86 3.37 -4.63 -3.54
N ILE A 87 4.31 -3.69 -3.60
CA ILE A 87 4.30 -2.59 -4.58
C ILE A 87 4.41 -3.12 -6.01
N ILE A 88 5.31 -4.08 -6.24
CA ILE A 88 5.53 -4.68 -7.56
C ILE A 88 4.26 -5.38 -8.04
N VAL A 89 3.66 -6.23 -7.20
CA VAL A 89 2.43 -6.97 -7.53
C VAL A 89 1.27 -6.00 -7.75
N TYR A 90 1.08 -5.03 -6.84
CA TYR A 90 0.02 -4.04 -6.96
C TYR A 90 0.15 -3.22 -8.26
N ARG A 91 1.34 -2.69 -8.57
CA ARG A 91 1.56 -1.91 -9.79
C ARG A 91 1.43 -2.75 -11.05
N GLY A 92 1.95 -3.98 -11.03
CA GLY A 92 1.85 -4.89 -12.16
C GLY A 92 0.40 -5.23 -12.49
N LEU A 93 -0.40 -5.57 -11.48
CA LEU A 93 -1.83 -5.82 -11.65
C LEU A 93 -2.59 -4.56 -12.04
N TYR A 94 -2.29 -3.41 -11.42
CA TYR A 94 -2.93 -2.16 -11.75
C TYR A 94 -2.73 -1.79 -13.22
N PHE A 95 -1.49 -1.72 -13.71
CA PHE A 95 -1.22 -1.40 -15.11
C PHE A 95 -1.71 -2.50 -16.06
N GLY A 96 -1.50 -3.77 -15.71
CA GLY A 96 -1.96 -4.88 -16.54
C GLY A 96 -3.48 -4.89 -16.73
N LEU A 97 -4.23 -4.75 -15.64
CA LEU A 97 -5.69 -4.71 -15.68
C LEU A 97 -6.20 -3.42 -16.35
N TYR A 98 -5.61 -2.27 -16.03
CA TYR A 98 -6.04 -1.00 -16.61
C TYR A 98 -5.84 -0.99 -18.12
N ASP A 99 -4.67 -1.41 -18.61
CA ASP A 99 -4.36 -1.44 -20.04
C ASP A 99 -5.15 -2.51 -20.80
N SER A 100 -5.53 -3.62 -20.14
CA SER A 100 -6.35 -4.67 -20.76
C SER A 100 -7.84 -4.31 -20.79
N LEU A 101 -8.34 -3.72 -19.71
CA LEU A 101 -9.78 -3.45 -19.54
C LEU A 101 -10.20 -2.12 -20.15
N LYS A 102 -9.33 -1.11 -20.17
CA LYS A 102 -9.65 0.21 -20.75
C LYS A 102 -10.08 0.14 -22.23
N PRO A 103 -9.36 -0.53 -23.15
CA PRO A 103 -9.78 -0.58 -24.56
C PRO A 103 -11.05 -1.40 -24.78
N VAL A 104 -11.32 -2.40 -23.92
CA VAL A 104 -12.50 -3.28 -24.02
C VAL A 104 -13.75 -2.62 -23.45
N LEU A 105 -13.63 -1.98 -22.28
CA LEU A 105 -14.76 -1.41 -21.54
C LEU A 105 -15.03 0.06 -21.86
N LEU A 106 -14.04 0.79 -22.40
CA LEU A 106 -14.17 2.21 -22.76
C LEU A 106 -13.77 2.48 -24.22
N PRO A 107 -14.42 1.84 -25.22
CA PRO A 107 -14.14 2.16 -26.62
C PRO A 107 -14.66 3.57 -26.99
N GLY A 108 -13.87 4.32 -27.76
CA GLY A 108 -14.27 5.62 -28.33
C GLY A 108 -14.57 6.71 -27.29
N LYS A 109 -15.69 7.42 -27.44
CA LYS A 109 -16.10 8.56 -26.60
C LYS A 109 -16.42 8.19 -25.14
N LEU A 110 -16.58 6.90 -24.83
CA LEU A 110 -16.78 6.45 -23.44
C LEU A 110 -15.51 6.62 -22.59
N SER A 111 -14.32 6.63 -23.20
CA SER A 111 -13.07 6.91 -22.50
C SER A 111 -12.98 8.35 -21.97
N GLU A 112 -13.69 9.29 -22.59
CA GLU A 112 -13.79 10.70 -22.15
C GLU A 112 -14.86 10.88 -21.07
N ASN A 113 -15.73 9.90 -20.85
CA ASN A 113 -16.72 9.95 -19.79
C ASN A 113 -16.05 9.71 -18.43
N PHE A 114 -16.07 10.74 -17.59
CA PHE A 114 -15.50 10.73 -16.25
C PHE A 114 -16.01 9.55 -15.40
N LEU A 115 -17.31 9.27 -15.41
CA LEU A 115 -17.89 8.19 -14.61
C LEU A 115 -17.39 6.82 -15.06
N ALA A 116 -17.31 6.62 -16.37
CA ALA A 116 -16.88 5.34 -16.93
C ALA A 116 -15.40 5.08 -16.63
N SER A 117 -14.54 6.10 -16.76
CA SER A 117 -13.13 6.04 -16.33
C SER A 117 -12.97 5.88 -14.82
N PHE A 118 -13.87 6.47 -14.02
CA PHE A 118 -13.88 6.34 -12.56
C PHE A 118 -14.19 4.91 -12.13
N PHE A 119 -15.27 4.31 -12.65
CA PHE A 119 -15.64 2.94 -12.30
C PHE A 119 -14.60 1.92 -12.77
N LEU A 120 -14.00 2.12 -13.95
CA LEU A 120 -12.88 1.31 -14.39
C LEU A 120 -11.69 1.43 -13.42
N GLY A 121 -11.28 2.67 -13.10
CA GLY A 121 -10.18 2.91 -12.17
C GLY A 121 -10.44 2.34 -10.78
N TRP A 122 -11.67 2.47 -10.27
CA TRP A 122 -12.09 1.91 -8.99
C TRP A 122 -12.10 0.39 -8.99
N GLY A 123 -12.63 -0.25 -10.04
CA GLY A 123 -12.63 -1.70 -10.21
C GLY A 123 -11.21 -2.26 -10.29
N VAL A 124 -10.35 -1.66 -11.12
CA VAL A 124 -8.93 -2.05 -11.24
C VAL A 124 -8.20 -1.89 -9.91
N THR A 125 -8.37 -0.75 -9.24
CA THR A 125 -7.74 -0.48 -7.94
C THR A 125 -8.20 -1.45 -6.87
N THR A 126 -9.49 -1.78 -6.85
CA THR A 126 -10.07 -2.73 -5.89
C THR A 126 -9.54 -4.13 -6.13
N THR A 127 -9.54 -4.61 -7.38
CA THR A 127 -9.04 -5.94 -7.74
C THR A 127 -7.54 -6.08 -7.49
N ALA A 128 -6.73 -5.11 -7.92
CA ALA A 128 -5.29 -5.11 -7.66
C ALA A 128 -4.98 -4.99 -6.15
N GLY A 129 -5.77 -4.19 -5.43
CA GLY A 129 -5.68 -4.04 -3.99
C GLY A 129 -6.00 -5.35 -3.25
N LEU A 130 -7.06 -6.04 -3.65
CA LEU A 130 -7.45 -7.34 -3.09
C LEU A 130 -6.40 -8.42 -3.36
N ALA A 131 -5.89 -8.50 -4.59
CA ALA A 131 -4.88 -9.48 -4.97
C ALA A 131 -3.53 -9.26 -4.25
N SER A 132 -3.16 -8.01 -3.97
CA SER A 132 -1.95 -7.67 -3.21
C SER A 132 -2.16 -7.64 -1.69
N TYR A 133 -3.41 -7.72 -1.22
CA TYR A 133 -3.76 -7.61 0.20
C TYR A 133 -3.10 -8.67 1.11
N PRO A 134 -2.91 -9.94 0.67
CA PRO A 134 -2.16 -10.93 1.46
C PRO A 134 -0.74 -10.45 1.82
N LEU A 135 -0.06 -9.73 0.92
CA LEU A 135 1.28 -9.18 1.14
C LEU A 135 1.25 -8.05 2.17
N ASP A 136 0.21 -7.21 2.14
CA ASP A 136 -0.02 -6.15 3.13
C ASP A 136 -0.27 -6.74 4.52
N THR A 137 -1.06 -7.81 4.62
CA THR A 137 -1.29 -8.54 5.88
C THR A 137 0.00 -9.14 6.42
N ILE A 138 0.80 -9.82 5.58
CA ILE A 138 2.09 -10.38 6.01
C ILE A 138 3.03 -9.26 6.50
N ARG A 139 3.16 -8.17 5.74
CA ARG A 139 3.93 -6.98 6.14
C ARG A 139 3.54 -6.51 7.53
N ARG A 140 2.24 -6.24 7.76
CA ARG A 140 1.76 -5.71 9.05
C ARG A 140 1.97 -6.72 10.19
N ARG A 141 1.73 -8.00 9.95
CA ARG A 141 1.98 -9.06 10.95
C ARG A 141 3.46 -9.12 11.33
N MET A 142 4.37 -9.01 10.36
CA MET A 142 5.82 -8.96 10.61
C MET A 142 6.26 -7.69 11.35
N MET A 143 5.64 -6.53 11.12
CA MET A 143 5.93 -5.31 11.90
C MET A 143 5.55 -5.48 13.38
N MET A 144 4.47 -6.23 13.66
CA MET A 144 3.95 -6.42 15.00
C MET A 144 4.73 -7.42 15.86
N THR A 145 5.67 -8.20 15.30
CA THR A 145 6.48 -9.16 16.07
C THR A 145 7.67 -8.55 16.80
N SER A 146 7.96 -7.26 16.60
CA SER A 146 9.06 -6.60 17.31
C SER A 146 8.78 -6.48 18.80
N GLY A 147 9.77 -6.80 19.63
CA GLY A 147 9.60 -6.88 21.09
C GLY A 147 8.69 -8.00 21.60
N GLY A 148 8.30 -8.97 20.76
CA GLY A 148 7.55 -10.18 21.15
C GLY A 148 8.30 -11.47 20.80
N GLY A 149 7.96 -12.58 21.45
CA GLY A 149 8.72 -13.84 21.38
C GLY A 149 8.64 -14.62 20.05
N VAL A 150 7.70 -14.31 19.15
CA VAL A 150 7.54 -15.03 17.86
C VAL A 150 8.11 -14.20 16.72
N ALA A 151 9.40 -14.37 16.44
CA ALA A 151 10.04 -13.74 15.28
C ALA A 151 9.81 -14.58 14.01
N TYR A 152 9.12 -14.02 13.02
CA TYR A 152 9.06 -14.63 11.69
C TYR A 152 10.41 -14.49 10.99
N LYS A 153 11.01 -15.63 10.57
CA LYS A 153 12.32 -15.67 9.92
C LYS A 153 12.32 -15.00 8.55
N ASN A 154 11.25 -15.17 7.78
CA ASN A 154 11.10 -14.61 6.45
C ASN A 154 9.60 -14.48 6.08
N MET A 155 9.34 -13.83 4.95
CA MET A 155 7.99 -13.60 4.45
C MET A 155 7.20 -14.91 4.21
N LEU A 156 7.86 -15.97 3.69
CA LEU A 156 7.21 -17.25 3.41
C LEU A 156 6.84 -17.98 4.71
N HIS A 157 7.72 -17.93 5.70
CA HIS A 157 7.48 -18.46 7.04
C HIS A 157 6.36 -17.71 7.75
N ALA A 158 6.29 -16.38 7.60
CA ALA A 158 5.16 -15.60 8.10
C ALA A 158 3.86 -16.02 7.40
N ALA A 159 3.86 -16.15 6.07
CA ALA A 159 2.70 -16.56 5.31
C ALA A 159 2.21 -17.96 5.72
N SER A 160 3.10 -18.96 5.74
CA SER A 160 2.75 -20.34 6.11
C SER A 160 2.27 -20.43 7.55
N SER A 161 2.92 -19.73 8.49
CA SER A 161 2.53 -19.73 9.91
C SER A 161 1.14 -19.11 10.12
N ILE A 162 0.84 -18.00 9.43
CA ILE A 162 -0.48 -17.34 9.52
C ILE A 162 -1.56 -18.23 8.92
N ILE A 163 -1.30 -18.83 7.76
CA ILE A 163 -2.27 -19.71 7.09
C ILE A 163 -2.52 -20.97 7.93
N ALA A 164 -1.48 -21.56 8.51
CA ALA A 164 -1.61 -22.74 9.37
C ALA A 164 -2.36 -22.44 10.68
N ALA A 165 -2.17 -21.24 11.25
CA ALA A 165 -2.79 -20.88 12.54
C ALA A 165 -4.22 -20.31 12.39
N GLU A 166 -4.48 -19.50 11.36
CA GLU A 166 -5.72 -18.71 11.24
C GLU A 166 -6.47 -18.92 9.92
N GLY A 167 -5.92 -19.71 8.99
CA GLY A 167 -6.48 -19.97 7.67
C GLY A 167 -6.22 -18.85 6.64
N VAL A 168 -6.47 -19.18 5.37
CA VAL A 168 -6.29 -18.28 4.22
C VAL A 168 -7.16 -17.02 4.35
N TYR A 169 -8.36 -17.15 4.92
CA TYR A 169 -9.28 -16.02 5.11
C TYR A 169 -8.68 -14.92 6.02
N SER A 170 -7.79 -15.27 6.95
CA SER A 170 -7.11 -14.28 7.80
C SER A 170 -6.29 -13.28 7.00
N MET A 171 -5.76 -13.68 5.83
CA MET A 171 -4.99 -12.79 4.96
C MET A 171 -5.82 -11.65 4.38
N PHE A 172 -7.14 -11.81 4.28
CA PHE A 172 -8.08 -10.83 3.71
C PHE A 172 -8.85 -10.04 4.77
N LYS A 173 -8.60 -10.27 6.07
CA LYS A 173 -9.25 -9.53 7.15
C LYS A 173 -8.93 -8.03 7.03
N GLY A 174 -9.97 -7.22 6.91
CA GLY A 174 -9.87 -5.76 6.76
C GLY A 174 -9.82 -5.26 5.31
N ALA A 175 -9.84 -6.14 4.31
CA ALA A 175 -9.84 -5.74 2.90
C ALA A 175 -11.00 -4.78 2.56
N GLY A 176 -12.21 -5.06 3.05
CA GLY A 176 -13.37 -4.18 2.87
C GLY A 176 -13.18 -2.79 3.49
N ALA A 177 -12.61 -2.72 4.70
CA ALA A 177 -12.28 -1.44 5.33
C ALA A 177 -11.22 -0.65 4.54
N ASN A 178 -10.26 -1.35 3.92
CA ASN A 178 -9.27 -0.71 3.06
C ASN A 178 -9.87 -0.18 1.76
N ILE A 179 -10.83 -0.88 1.17
CA ILE A 179 -11.58 -0.41 -0.02
C ILE A 179 -12.40 0.84 0.33
N LEU A 180 -13.15 0.81 1.44
CA LEU A 180 -13.92 1.96 1.91
C LEU A 180 -13.04 3.18 2.19
N ARG A 181 -11.87 2.97 2.81
CA ARG A 181 -10.87 4.01 3.01
C ARG A 181 -10.39 4.60 1.67
N GLY A 182 -10.22 3.76 0.64
CA GLY A 182 -9.86 4.19 -0.70
C GLY A 182 -10.90 5.12 -1.33
N ILE A 183 -12.19 4.77 -1.21
CA ILE A 183 -13.30 5.58 -1.70
C ILE A 183 -13.37 6.92 -0.96
N ALA A 184 -13.28 6.89 0.38
CA ALA A 184 -13.31 8.10 1.20
C ALA A 184 -12.14 9.04 0.88
N ALA A 185 -10.93 8.49 0.69
CA ALA A 185 -9.75 9.26 0.30
C ALA A 185 -9.93 9.91 -1.09
N ALA A 186 -10.43 9.15 -2.07
CA ALA A 186 -10.70 9.67 -3.41
C ALA A 186 -11.75 10.80 -3.37
N GLY A 187 -12.83 10.63 -2.61
CA GLY A 187 -13.84 11.66 -2.41
C GLY A 187 -13.30 12.92 -1.74
N THR A 188 -12.42 12.75 -0.74
CA THR A 188 -11.77 13.89 -0.06
C THR A 188 -10.87 14.68 -1.00
N ILE A 189 -10.09 13.99 -1.84
CA ILE A 189 -9.22 14.63 -2.84
C ILE A 189 -10.07 15.36 -3.89
N ALA A 190 -11.11 14.71 -4.42
CA ALA A 190 -12.00 15.34 -5.40
C ALA A 190 -12.74 16.56 -4.83
N GLY A 191 -13.17 16.49 -3.57
CA GLY A 191 -13.75 17.62 -2.85
C GLY A 191 -12.76 18.77 -2.66
N TYR A 192 -11.51 18.44 -2.29
CA TYR A 192 -10.44 19.43 -2.18
C TYR A 192 -10.13 20.11 -3.52
N ASP A 193 -10.05 19.36 -4.62
CA ASP A 193 -9.85 19.91 -5.96
C ASP A 193 -11.00 20.88 -6.33
N LYS A 194 -12.25 20.52 -6.00
CA LYS A 194 -13.40 21.40 -6.22
C LYS A 194 -13.35 22.66 -5.37
N LEU A 195 -12.95 22.55 -4.09
CA LEU A 195 -12.78 23.70 -3.22
C LEU A 195 -11.67 24.63 -3.73
N GLN A 196 -10.55 24.08 -4.19
CA GLN A 196 -9.48 24.89 -4.81
C GLN A 196 -9.97 25.59 -6.08
N GLN A 197 -10.74 24.91 -6.92
CA GLN A 197 -11.31 25.50 -8.13
C GLN A 197 -12.22 26.68 -7.80
N VAL A 198 -13.02 26.59 -6.73
CA VAL A 198 -13.92 27.67 -6.28
C VAL A 198 -13.16 28.81 -5.61
N MET A 199 -12.20 28.50 -4.72
CA MET A 199 -11.48 29.50 -3.93
C MET A 199 -10.38 30.22 -4.70
N PHE A 200 -9.66 29.50 -5.56
CA PHE A 200 -8.44 29.99 -6.22
C PHE A 200 -8.56 30.04 -7.74
N GLY A 201 -9.71 29.63 -8.31
CA GLY A 201 -9.94 29.59 -9.76
C GLY A 201 -9.08 28.55 -10.50
N LYS A 202 -8.26 27.78 -9.79
CA LYS A 202 -7.25 26.86 -10.34
C LYS A 202 -7.11 25.65 -9.42
N VAL A 203 -6.98 24.46 -10.00
CA VAL A 203 -6.63 23.24 -9.25
C VAL A 203 -5.11 23.09 -9.27
N TYR A 204 -4.50 23.08 -8.10
CA TYR A 204 -3.06 22.83 -7.97
C TYR A 204 -2.83 21.33 -7.95
N LYS A 205 -2.57 20.74 -9.12
CA LYS A 205 -2.21 19.33 -9.23
C LYS A 205 -0.82 19.10 -8.62
N GLY A 206 -0.75 18.35 -7.52
CA GLY A 206 0.51 17.88 -6.96
C GLY A 206 1.16 16.87 -7.91
N GLY A 207 2.25 17.27 -8.59
CA GLY A 207 3.04 16.34 -9.42
C GLY A 207 3.62 16.85 -10.74
N SER A 208 3.55 18.15 -11.04
CA SER A 208 4.31 18.75 -12.16
C SER A 208 5.43 19.62 -11.59
N GLY A 209 6.50 18.96 -11.17
CA GLY A 209 7.84 19.51 -10.97
C GLY A 209 8.82 18.61 -11.71
#